data_AF-A0A2G2KZD3-F1
#
_entry.id   AF-A0A2G2KZD3-F1
#
_cell.length_a   1.000
_cell.length_b   1.000
_cell.length_c   1.000
_cell.angle_alpha   90.00
_cell.angle_beta   90.00
_cell.angle_gamma   90.00
#
_symmetry.space_group_name_H-M   'P 1'
#
loop_
_entity.id
_entity.type
_entity.pdbx_description
1 polymer ?
#
loop_
_entity_poly.entity_id
_entity_poly.type
_entity_poly.pdbx_seq_one_letter_code
_entity_poly.pdbx_strand_id
1 'polypeptide(L)'
;MSASKHLDSVVLGAGCFWGAEKRYAAIPGVVDSVSGYAGGDGVRPEYREIIKRSNRRNPKNHAEVVKVTFNTSVTSVETILKNYFEGHDPTQLNRQGNDIGTQYRSVIFTNTEDQKLAAFDVLNEYQKRLSTSNYGKITTLVQPLIKFFPAENYHQDYLAKNPNGYCPDHSTGVKFDPAKSIPVVDNSKLLTGKHILVIESENYCPYCEKFKKDVVADYSGKTPISYRLAPQLQNLKIKTPTWATPTILFLKDGKEVYGKQGYMSAELFYKVLEKFEES
;
A
#
# COMPACT_ATOMS: atom_id res chain seq x y z
N MET A 1 -3.53 -28.86 -31.42
CA MET A 1 -3.69 -29.17 -29.98
C MET A 1 -4.10 -27.88 -29.28
N SER A 2 -5.27 -27.84 -28.65
CA SER A 2 -5.76 -26.63 -27.96
C SER A 2 -4.90 -26.39 -26.72
N ALA A 3 -4.24 -25.23 -26.63
CA ALA A 3 -3.50 -24.85 -25.43
C ALA A 3 -4.48 -24.75 -24.26
N SER A 4 -4.50 -25.77 -23.39
CA SER A 4 -5.21 -25.70 -22.11
C SER A 4 -4.65 -24.49 -21.37
N LYS A 5 -5.44 -23.43 -21.26
CA LYS A 5 -5.07 -22.23 -20.51
C LYS A 5 -4.92 -22.65 -19.05
N HIS A 6 -3.68 -22.83 -18.59
CA HIS A 6 -3.31 -22.97 -17.17
C HIS A 6 -3.57 -21.64 -16.44
N LEU A 7 -4.76 -21.07 -16.57
CA LEU A 7 -5.13 -19.79 -16.00
C LEU A 7 -6.09 -20.02 -14.84
N ASP A 8 -5.80 -19.37 -13.73
CA ASP A 8 -6.71 -19.25 -12.60
C ASP A 8 -6.84 -17.76 -12.24
N SER A 9 -7.84 -17.41 -11.43
CA SER A 9 -8.01 -16.05 -10.94
C SER A 9 -8.51 -16.00 -9.51
N VAL A 10 -8.21 -14.88 -8.83
CA VAL A 10 -8.71 -14.54 -7.50
C VAL A 10 -9.05 -13.05 -7.45
N VAL A 11 -10.03 -12.65 -6.65
CA VAL A 11 -10.45 -11.24 -6.56
C VAL A 11 -10.12 -10.69 -5.17
N LEU A 12 -9.37 -9.60 -5.12
CA LEU A 12 -8.69 -9.13 -3.92
C LEU A 12 -8.97 -7.65 -3.65
N GLY A 13 -9.48 -7.32 -2.46
CA GLY A 13 -9.69 -5.95 -1.98
C GLY A 13 -8.66 -5.57 -0.93
N ALA A 14 -7.90 -4.51 -1.19
CA ALA A 14 -6.75 -4.11 -0.38
C ALA A 14 -6.61 -2.59 -0.25
N GLY A 15 -7.75 -1.88 -0.16
CA GLY A 15 -7.81 -0.41 -0.21
C GLY A 15 -8.02 0.12 -1.62
N CYS A 16 -7.45 1.28 -1.95
CA CYS A 16 -7.51 1.86 -3.29
C CYS A 16 -6.98 0.87 -4.34
N PHE A 17 -7.83 0.51 -5.31
CA PHE A 17 -7.49 -0.50 -6.31
C PHE A 17 -6.38 -0.10 -7.29
N TRP A 18 -6.04 1.20 -7.42
CA TRP A 18 -5.04 1.68 -8.39
C TRP A 18 -3.62 1.22 -8.05
N GLY A 19 -3.24 1.35 -6.77
CA GLY A 19 -1.96 0.83 -6.30
C GLY A 19 -1.95 -0.69 -6.25
N ALA A 20 -3.07 -1.31 -5.88
CA ALA A 20 -3.20 -2.76 -5.83
C ALA A 20 -3.03 -3.40 -7.22
N GLU A 21 -3.71 -2.87 -8.24
CA GLU A 21 -3.63 -3.33 -9.63
C GLU A 21 -2.20 -3.29 -10.15
N LYS A 22 -1.52 -2.15 -10.00
CA LYS A 22 -0.12 -2.00 -10.41
C LYS A 22 0.79 -3.01 -9.72
N ARG A 23 0.59 -3.29 -8.43
CA ARG A 23 1.39 -4.28 -7.69
C ARG A 23 1.13 -5.70 -8.20
N TYR A 24 -0.12 -6.10 -8.41
CA TYR A 24 -0.42 -7.45 -8.89
C TYR A 24 0.08 -7.68 -10.32
N ALA A 25 -0.04 -6.67 -11.20
CA ALA A 25 0.46 -6.73 -12.56
C ALA A 25 1.99 -6.95 -12.63
N ALA A 26 2.74 -6.56 -11.59
CA ALA A 26 4.18 -6.75 -11.52
C ALA A 26 4.61 -8.15 -11.05
N ILE A 27 3.68 -9.00 -10.58
CA ILE A 27 4.02 -10.34 -10.08
C ILE A 27 4.31 -11.28 -11.27
N PRO A 28 5.48 -11.96 -11.29
CA PRO A 28 5.78 -12.94 -12.33
C PRO A 28 4.69 -14.02 -12.43
N GLY A 29 4.20 -14.25 -13.65
CA GLY A 29 3.12 -15.21 -13.92
C GLY A 29 1.71 -14.62 -13.88
N VAL A 30 1.52 -13.39 -13.38
CA VAL A 30 0.26 -12.67 -13.59
C VAL A 30 0.14 -12.28 -15.06
N VAL A 31 -1.02 -12.55 -15.64
CA VAL A 31 -1.33 -12.34 -17.05
C VAL A 31 -2.26 -11.14 -17.23
N ASP A 32 -3.12 -10.87 -16.25
CA ASP A 32 -4.07 -9.76 -16.28
C ASP A 32 -4.44 -9.31 -14.85
N SER A 33 -4.68 -8.01 -14.68
CA SER A 33 -5.14 -7.40 -13.42
C SER A 33 -6.21 -6.37 -13.75
N VAL A 34 -7.45 -6.59 -13.29
CA VAL A 34 -8.59 -5.73 -13.63
C VAL A 34 -9.19 -5.13 -12.37
N SER A 35 -9.18 -3.80 -12.27
CA SER A 35 -9.85 -3.05 -11.20
C SER A 35 -11.37 -3.18 -11.30
N GLY A 36 -12.05 -3.31 -10.16
CA GLY A 36 -13.50 -3.51 -10.13
C GLY A 36 -14.13 -3.44 -8.74
N TYR A 37 -15.38 -3.90 -8.68
CA TYR A 37 -16.25 -3.87 -7.51
C TYR A 37 -16.84 -5.25 -7.22
N ALA A 38 -16.85 -5.67 -5.95
CA ALA A 38 -17.40 -6.97 -5.54
C ALA A 38 -17.92 -6.99 -4.10
N GLY A 39 -18.74 -7.99 -3.79
CA GLY A 39 -19.25 -8.30 -2.45
C GLY A 39 -20.17 -7.26 -1.80
N GLY A 40 -20.79 -6.41 -2.60
CA GLY A 40 -21.93 -5.58 -2.21
C GLY A 40 -23.19 -6.04 -2.94
N ASP A 41 -24.34 -5.65 -2.42
CA ASP A 41 -25.66 -5.96 -2.98
C ASP A 41 -26.66 -4.78 -2.86
N GLY A 42 -26.27 -3.71 -2.16
CA GLY A 42 -27.15 -2.58 -1.84
C GLY A 42 -26.77 -1.26 -2.52
N VAL A 43 -25.72 -1.24 -3.33
CA VAL A 43 -25.23 -0.05 -4.03
C VAL A 43 -24.95 -0.43 -5.48
N ARG A 44 -25.33 0.43 -6.42
CA ARG A 44 -25.02 0.22 -7.84
C ARG A 44 -23.49 0.22 -8.03
N PRO A 45 -22.91 -0.73 -8.78
CA PRO A 45 -21.46 -0.90 -8.91
C PRO A 45 -20.85 0.11 -9.90
N GLU A 46 -21.00 1.39 -9.59
CA GLU A 46 -20.38 2.52 -10.29
C GLU A 46 -19.55 3.31 -9.27
N TYR A 47 -18.37 3.79 -9.68
CA TYR A 47 -17.45 4.46 -8.75
C TYR A 47 -18.14 5.57 -7.95
N ARG A 48 -18.87 6.44 -8.67
CA ARG A 48 -19.59 7.59 -8.12
C ARG A 48 -20.64 7.25 -7.07
N GLU A 49 -21.16 6.02 -7.09
CA GLU A 49 -22.14 5.54 -6.11
C GLU A 49 -21.44 4.96 -4.88
N ILE A 50 -20.39 4.17 -5.13
CA ILE A 50 -19.61 3.48 -4.10
C ILE A 50 -18.92 4.48 -3.16
N ILE A 51 -18.36 5.57 -3.70
CA ILE A 51 -17.64 6.56 -2.89
C ILE A 51 -18.53 7.59 -2.20
N LYS A 52 -19.86 7.56 -2.42
CA LYS A 52 -20.77 8.54 -1.79
C LYS A 52 -20.57 8.52 -0.28
N ARG A 53 -20.53 9.70 0.33
CA ARG A 53 -20.38 9.84 1.78
C ARG A 53 -21.46 9.07 2.56
N SER A 54 -22.68 9.00 2.03
CA SER A 54 -23.79 8.21 2.59
C SER A 54 -23.51 6.70 2.61
N ASN A 55 -22.69 6.20 1.68
CA ASN A 55 -22.32 4.78 1.57
C ASN A 55 -21.03 4.41 2.30
N ARG A 56 -20.31 5.39 2.87
CA ARG A 56 -19.01 5.17 3.54
C ARG A 56 -19.04 4.11 4.65
N ARG A 57 -20.16 3.99 5.36
CA ARG A 57 -20.36 2.97 6.43
C ARG A 57 -21.39 1.90 6.04
N ASN A 58 -21.82 1.86 4.78
CA ASN A 58 -22.84 0.93 4.34
C ASN A 58 -22.21 -0.47 4.21
N PRO A 59 -22.64 -1.47 5.02
CA PRO A 59 -22.10 -2.83 4.95
C PRO A 59 -22.49 -3.56 3.65
N LYS A 60 -23.53 -3.09 2.96
CA LYS A 60 -23.98 -3.59 1.65
C LYS A 60 -23.26 -2.94 0.47
N ASN A 61 -22.31 -2.03 0.72
CA ASN A 61 -21.51 -1.40 -0.32
C ASN A 61 -20.49 -2.38 -0.89
N HIS A 62 -20.15 -2.21 -2.16
CA HIS A 62 -19.08 -2.98 -2.78
C HIS A 62 -17.72 -2.60 -2.19
N ALA A 63 -16.79 -3.56 -2.19
CA ALA A 63 -15.36 -3.27 -2.02
C ALA A 63 -14.76 -2.86 -3.36
N GLU A 64 -13.81 -1.94 -3.34
CA GLU A 64 -12.81 -1.82 -4.40
C GLU A 64 -11.93 -3.06 -4.38
N VAL A 65 -11.82 -3.71 -5.52
CA VAL A 65 -11.11 -4.97 -5.68
C VAL A 65 -10.35 -5.01 -6.99
N VAL A 66 -9.39 -5.91 -7.09
CA VAL A 66 -8.71 -6.26 -8.34
C VAL A 66 -8.92 -7.75 -8.60
N LYS A 67 -9.37 -8.09 -9.80
CA LYS A 67 -9.35 -9.46 -10.30
C LYS A 67 -7.97 -9.75 -10.88
N VAL A 68 -7.24 -10.65 -10.24
CA VAL A 68 -5.90 -11.07 -10.67
C VAL A 68 -6.02 -12.39 -11.39
N THR A 69 -5.64 -12.43 -12.66
CA THR A 69 -5.59 -13.65 -13.48
C THR A 69 -4.14 -14.05 -13.70
N PHE A 70 -3.78 -15.29 -13.41
CA PHE A 70 -2.40 -15.75 -13.41
C PHE A 70 -2.24 -17.14 -14.02
N ASN A 71 -1.05 -17.40 -14.53
CA ASN A 71 -0.67 -18.70 -15.07
C ASN A 71 -0.20 -19.64 -13.95
N THR A 72 -0.98 -20.68 -13.67
CA THR A 72 -0.73 -21.66 -12.61
C THR A 72 0.53 -22.50 -12.82
N SER A 73 1.10 -22.52 -14.03
CA SER A 73 2.41 -23.13 -14.31
C SER A 73 3.60 -22.23 -13.92
N VAL A 74 3.38 -20.94 -13.65
CA VAL A 74 4.44 -19.96 -13.34
C VAL A 74 4.34 -19.48 -11.90
N THR A 75 3.12 -19.28 -11.39
CA THR A 75 2.86 -18.80 -10.03
C THR A 75 1.63 -19.50 -9.44
N SER A 76 1.50 -19.51 -8.12
CA SER A 76 0.39 -20.17 -7.41
C SER A 76 -0.53 -19.15 -6.74
N VAL A 77 -1.75 -19.57 -6.41
CA VAL A 77 -2.67 -18.73 -5.62
C VAL A 77 -2.05 -18.34 -4.28
N GLU A 78 -1.27 -19.22 -3.67
CA GLU A 78 -0.55 -18.94 -2.42
C GLU A 78 0.45 -17.79 -2.59
N THR A 79 1.21 -17.77 -3.70
CA THR A 79 2.12 -16.67 -4.02
C THR A 79 1.38 -15.35 -4.20
N ILE A 80 0.22 -15.38 -4.89
CA ILE A 80 -0.62 -14.18 -5.06
C ILE A 80 -1.14 -13.70 -3.69
N LEU A 81 -1.62 -14.61 -2.84
CA LEU A 81 -2.14 -14.29 -1.51
C LEU A 81 -1.04 -13.76 -0.56
N LYS A 82 0.18 -14.26 -0.67
CA LYS A 82 1.33 -13.72 0.09
C LYS A 82 1.62 -12.28 -0.31
N ASN A 83 1.68 -12.00 -1.62
CA ASN A 83 1.85 -10.62 -2.12
C ASN A 83 0.67 -9.71 -1.71
N TYR A 84 -0.56 -10.23 -1.70
CA TYR A 84 -1.74 -9.52 -1.21
C TYR A 84 -1.56 -9.05 0.24
N PHE A 85 -1.19 -9.95 1.14
CA PHE A 85 -1.02 -9.63 2.56
C PHE A 85 0.16 -8.70 2.85
N GLU A 86 1.26 -8.82 2.09
CA GLU A 86 2.40 -7.90 2.19
C GLU A 86 2.11 -6.51 1.60
N GLY A 87 1.15 -6.40 0.69
CA GLY A 87 0.85 -5.16 -0.05
C GLY A 87 -0.05 -4.15 0.66
N HIS A 88 -0.57 -4.46 1.85
CA HIS A 88 -1.50 -3.59 2.58
C HIS A 88 -1.49 -3.89 4.11
N ASP A 89 -2.25 -3.15 4.91
CA ASP A 89 -2.42 -3.40 6.35
C ASP A 89 -3.73 -4.15 6.62
N PRO A 90 -3.72 -5.49 6.71
CA PRO A 90 -4.93 -6.27 6.86
C PRO A 90 -5.60 -6.13 8.24
N THR A 91 -5.00 -5.38 9.18
CA THR A 91 -5.54 -5.19 10.54
C THR A 91 -6.50 -4.00 10.63
N GLN A 92 -6.64 -3.22 9.55
CA GLN A 92 -7.50 -2.05 9.51
C GLN A 92 -8.91 -2.40 9.00
N LEU A 93 -9.88 -2.37 9.92
CA LEU A 93 -11.29 -2.59 9.57
C LEU A 93 -11.84 -1.42 8.74
N ASN A 94 -12.35 -1.72 7.54
CA ASN A 94 -13.00 -0.75 6.63
C ASN A 94 -12.15 0.52 6.37
N ARG A 95 -10.83 0.34 6.26
CA ARG A 95 -9.87 1.42 6.06
C ARG A 95 -8.59 0.86 5.46
N GLN A 96 -7.89 1.66 4.64
CA GLN A 96 -6.46 1.53 4.38
C GLN A 96 -5.80 2.92 4.45
N GLY A 97 -4.98 3.15 5.48
CA GLY A 97 -4.39 4.47 5.73
C GLY A 97 -5.47 5.56 5.84
N ASN A 98 -5.45 6.53 4.92
CA ASN A 98 -6.45 7.60 4.85
C ASN A 98 -7.72 7.26 4.07
N ASP A 99 -7.71 6.15 3.33
CA ASP A 99 -8.88 5.69 2.58
C ASP A 99 -9.82 4.98 3.55
N ILE A 100 -10.81 5.73 4.06
CA ILE A 100 -11.71 5.26 5.11
C ILE A 100 -13.11 5.04 4.55
N GLY A 101 -13.57 3.79 4.61
CA GLY A 101 -14.92 3.39 4.23
C GLY A 101 -15.01 1.90 3.97
N THR A 102 -16.23 1.35 4.02
CA THR A 102 -16.46 -0.09 3.77
C THR A 102 -15.93 -0.52 2.40
N GLN A 103 -15.87 0.38 1.43
CA GLN A 103 -15.31 0.08 0.11
C GLN A 103 -13.80 -0.22 0.12
N TYR A 104 -13.06 0.24 1.13
CA TYR A 104 -11.62 0.04 1.25
C TYR A 104 -11.25 -1.11 2.20
N ARG A 105 -12.21 -1.99 2.51
CA ARG A 105 -11.99 -3.13 3.40
C ARG A 105 -11.05 -4.16 2.77
N SER A 106 -10.28 -4.82 3.62
CA SER A 106 -9.50 -6.00 3.26
C SER A 106 -10.44 -7.19 3.02
N VAL A 107 -10.39 -7.80 1.83
CA VAL A 107 -11.25 -8.94 1.46
C VAL A 107 -10.64 -9.80 0.36
N ILE A 108 -10.82 -11.11 0.47
CA ILE A 108 -10.47 -12.11 -0.54
C ILE A 108 -11.77 -12.78 -0.99
N PHE A 109 -12.06 -12.68 -2.29
CA PHE A 109 -13.13 -13.42 -2.94
C PHE A 109 -12.57 -14.59 -3.74
N THR A 110 -12.97 -15.81 -3.38
CA THR A 110 -12.45 -17.05 -3.95
C THR A 110 -13.40 -17.67 -4.97
N ASN A 111 -12.85 -18.38 -5.96
CA ASN A 111 -13.64 -19.10 -6.97
C ASN A 111 -13.86 -20.57 -6.63
N THR A 112 -13.01 -21.15 -5.78
CA THR A 112 -13.08 -22.57 -5.37
C THR A 112 -12.87 -22.70 -3.87
N GLU A 113 -13.24 -23.86 -3.31
CA GLU A 113 -12.94 -24.19 -1.91
C GLU A 113 -11.43 -24.35 -1.67
N ASP A 114 -10.65 -24.85 -2.64
CA ASP A 114 -9.20 -24.95 -2.51
C ASP A 114 -8.54 -23.57 -2.34
N GLN A 115 -8.99 -22.57 -3.10
CA GLN A 115 -8.52 -21.19 -2.93
C GLN A 115 -8.88 -20.62 -1.55
N LYS A 116 -10.05 -21.00 -1.02
CA LYS A 116 -10.50 -20.56 0.31
C LYS A 116 -9.67 -21.19 1.42
N LEU A 117 -9.36 -22.48 1.32
CA LEU A 117 -8.43 -23.14 2.25
C LEU A 117 -7.05 -22.48 2.21
N ALA A 118 -6.49 -22.29 1.00
CA ALA A 118 -5.22 -21.59 0.83
C ALA A 118 -5.24 -20.15 1.41
N ALA A 119 -6.34 -19.42 1.23
CA ALA A 119 -6.51 -18.08 1.80
C ALA A 119 -6.47 -18.10 3.33
N PHE A 120 -7.13 -19.07 3.98
CA PHE A 120 -7.08 -19.21 5.44
C PHE A 120 -5.70 -19.64 5.94
N ASP A 121 -5.02 -20.55 5.22
CA ASP A 121 -3.68 -21.00 5.60
C ASP A 121 -2.67 -19.84 5.57
N VAL A 122 -2.65 -19.07 4.47
CA VAL A 122 -1.78 -17.89 4.32
C VAL A 122 -2.15 -16.81 5.33
N LEU A 123 -3.44 -16.58 5.58
CA LEU A 123 -3.90 -15.63 6.60
C LEU A 123 -3.39 -16.01 7.99
N ASN A 124 -3.53 -17.27 8.39
CA ASN A 124 -3.10 -17.77 9.69
C ASN A 124 -1.57 -17.70 9.84
N GLU A 125 -0.82 -17.97 8.77
CA GLU A 125 0.63 -17.78 8.76
C GLU A 125 0.99 -16.29 8.96
N TYR A 126 0.34 -15.38 8.22
CA TYR A 126 0.63 -13.95 8.30
C TYR A 126 0.25 -13.34 9.65
N GLN A 127 -0.88 -13.79 10.24
CA GLN A 127 -1.31 -13.33 11.56
C GLN A 127 -0.23 -13.53 12.61
N LYS A 128 0.46 -14.69 12.60
CA LYS A 128 1.55 -14.98 13.55
C LYS A 128 2.66 -13.93 13.43
N ARG A 129 3.02 -13.58 12.20
CA ARG A 129 4.09 -12.59 11.89
C ARG A 129 3.68 -11.19 12.31
N LEU A 130 2.46 -10.77 11.97
CA LEU A 130 1.90 -9.49 12.40
C LEU A 130 1.88 -9.35 13.93
N SER A 131 1.51 -10.41 14.64
CA SER A 131 1.52 -10.43 16.11
C SER A 131 2.95 -10.26 16.67
N THR A 132 3.97 -10.87 16.07
CA THR A 132 5.38 -10.64 16.46
C THR A 132 5.83 -9.21 16.18
N SER A 133 5.26 -8.55 15.17
CA SER A 133 5.54 -7.16 14.82
C SER A 133 4.63 -6.13 15.50
N ASN A 134 3.93 -6.52 16.58
CA ASN A 134 3.01 -5.65 17.36
C ASN A 134 1.80 -5.09 16.58
N TYR A 135 1.41 -5.74 15.49
CA TYR A 135 0.16 -5.44 14.80
C TYR A 135 -1.03 -6.15 15.44
N GLY A 136 -2.23 -5.60 15.19
CA GLY A 136 -3.49 -6.16 15.68
C GLY A 136 -3.93 -7.45 14.96
N LYS A 137 -5.18 -7.86 15.24
CA LYS A 137 -5.80 -9.00 14.55
C LYS A 137 -6.16 -8.62 13.11
N ILE A 138 -5.92 -9.54 12.18
CA ILE A 138 -6.37 -9.45 10.79
C ILE A 138 -7.89 -9.34 10.74
N THR A 139 -8.37 -8.39 9.92
CA THR A 139 -9.79 -8.10 9.67
C THR A 139 -10.24 -8.54 8.27
N THR A 140 -9.35 -9.13 7.48
CA THR A 140 -9.62 -9.62 6.13
C THR A 140 -10.78 -10.61 6.12
N LEU A 141 -11.77 -10.33 5.26
CA LEU A 141 -12.87 -11.26 5.00
C LEU A 141 -12.46 -12.27 3.92
N VAL A 142 -12.79 -13.54 4.08
CA VAL A 142 -12.63 -14.59 3.06
C VAL A 142 -13.99 -15.15 2.71
N GLN A 143 -14.43 -15.02 1.47
CA GLN A 143 -15.79 -15.40 1.03
C GLN A 143 -15.81 -15.83 -0.44
N PRO A 144 -16.79 -16.64 -0.87
CA PRO A 144 -16.91 -16.99 -2.29
C PRO A 144 -17.27 -15.77 -3.14
N LEU A 145 -16.73 -15.68 -4.36
CA LEU A 145 -17.09 -14.65 -5.32
C LEU A 145 -18.47 -14.94 -5.89
N ILE A 146 -19.44 -14.07 -5.60
CA ILE A 146 -20.78 -14.14 -6.21
C ILE A 146 -20.76 -13.48 -7.59
N LYS A 147 -20.26 -12.23 -7.65
CA LYS A 147 -20.20 -11.45 -8.88
C LYS A 147 -19.09 -10.41 -8.81
N PHE A 148 -18.41 -10.22 -9.93
CA PHE A 148 -17.43 -9.17 -10.15
C PHE A 148 -17.96 -8.18 -11.18
N PHE A 149 -17.81 -6.89 -10.88
CA PHE A 149 -18.16 -5.80 -11.79
C PHE A 149 -16.88 -5.05 -12.16
N PRO A 150 -16.42 -5.10 -13.43
CA PRO A 150 -15.30 -4.28 -13.85
C PRO A 150 -15.57 -2.80 -13.60
N ALA A 151 -14.58 -2.08 -13.11
CA ALA A 151 -14.65 -0.63 -12.97
C ALA A 151 -14.56 0.04 -14.34
N GLU A 152 -14.94 1.31 -14.39
CA GLU A 152 -14.90 2.13 -15.59
C GLU A 152 -13.49 2.17 -16.22
N ASN A 153 -13.40 2.25 -17.55
CA ASN A 153 -12.13 2.16 -18.30
C ASN A 153 -11.04 3.16 -17.87
N TYR A 154 -11.45 4.29 -17.28
CA TYR A 154 -10.50 5.30 -16.80
C TYR A 154 -9.82 4.89 -15.47
N HIS A 155 -10.35 3.92 -14.74
CA HIS A 155 -9.73 3.36 -13.54
C HIS A 155 -8.71 2.25 -13.85
N GLN A 156 -8.87 1.56 -14.98
CA GLN A 156 -7.95 0.50 -15.39
C GLN A 156 -6.59 1.11 -15.74
N ASP A 157 -5.50 0.49 -15.30
CA ASP A 157 -4.11 0.95 -15.51
C ASP A 157 -3.89 2.41 -15.10
N TYR A 158 -4.62 2.89 -14.09
CA TYR A 158 -4.69 4.33 -13.78
C TYR A 158 -3.29 4.92 -13.52
N LEU A 159 -2.43 4.21 -12.77
CA LEU A 159 -1.07 4.66 -12.46
C LEU A 159 -0.08 4.53 -13.63
N ALA A 160 -0.39 3.70 -14.63
CA ALA A 160 0.39 3.67 -15.87
C ALA A 160 0.01 4.86 -16.77
N LYS A 161 -1.30 5.17 -16.84
CA LYS A 161 -1.84 6.31 -17.61
C LYS A 161 -1.55 7.66 -16.95
N ASN A 162 -1.45 7.69 -15.62
CA ASN A 162 -1.19 8.87 -14.81
C ASN A 162 0.06 8.63 -13.94
N PRO A 163 1.28 8.83 -14.47
CA PRO A 163 2.51 8.60 -13.72
C PRO A 163 2.62 9.44 -12.45
N ASN A 164 2.00 10.62 -12.45
CA ASN A 164 1.88 11.51 -11.29
C ASN A 164 0.67 11.21 -10.40
N GLY A 165 -0.06 10.12 -10.65
CA GLY A 165 -1.22 9.69 -9.87
C GLY A 165 -0.80 9.23 -8.48
N TYR A 166 -1.63 9.55 -7.48
CA TYR A 166 -1.38 9.21 -6.09
C TYR A 166 -2.02 7.89 -5.70
N CYS A 167 -1.20 6.97 -5.20
CA CYS A 167 -1.66 5.89 -4.34
C CYS A 167 -0.64 5.71 -3.20
N PRO A 168 -1.03 5.94 -1.94
CA PRO A 168 -0.15 5.71 -0.80
C PRO A 168 0.20 4.22 -0.67
N ASP A 169 1.41 3.94 -0.17
CA ASP A 169 1.82 2.59 0.21
C ASP A 169 1.27 2.26 1.60
N HIS A 170 0.33 1.32 1.67
CA HIS A 170 -0.32 0.90 2.91
C HIS A 170 0.27 -0.38 3.50
N SER A 171 1.38 -0.88 2.98
CA SER A 171 2.01 -2.10 3.49
C SER A 171 2.49 -1.96 4.93
N THR A 172 2.48 -3.08 5.66
CA THR A 172 3.01 -3.15 7.04
C THR A 172 4.54 -3.25 7.08
N GLY A 173 5.16 -3.61 5.96
CA GLY A 173 6.58 -3.98 5.89
C GLY A 173 6.90 -5.37 6.46
N VAL A 174 5.90 -6.11 6.96
CA VAL A 174 6.05 -7.50 7.42
C VAL A 174 6.06 -8.42 6.19
N LYS A 175 6.97 -9.41 6.18
CA LYS A 175 7.17 -10.32 5.03
C LYS A 175 7.02 -11.79 5.44
N PHE A 176 6.59 -12.63 4.50
CA PHE A 176 6.58 -14.08 4.64
C PHE A 176 7.98 -14.68 4.57
N ASP A 177 8.87 -14.12 3.77
CA ASP A 177 10.27 -14.53 3.71
C ASP A 177 11.12 -13.58 4.59
N PRO A 178 11.67 -14.05 5.73
CA PRO A 178 12.55 -13.24 6.56
C PRO A 178 13.80 -12.76 5.83
N ALA A 179 14.29 -13.49 4.82
CA ALA A 179 15.43 -13.07 4.01
C ALA A 179 15.09 -11.89 3.09
N LYS A 180 13.80 -11.68 2.80
CA LYS A 180 13.25 -10.50 2.11
C LYS A 180 12.76 -9.42 3.08
N SER A 181 12.97 -9.60 4.39
CA SER A 181 12.61 -8.57 5.35
C SER A 181 13.47 -7.33 5.15
N ILE A 182 12.87 -6.16 5.37
CA ILE A 182 13.56 -4.89 5.25
C ILE A 182 14.71 -4.87 6.27
N PRO A 183 15.97 -4.67 5.82
CA PRO A 183 17.11 -4.68 6.74
C PRO A 183 16.96 -3.55 7.76
N VAL A 184 17.32 -3.84 9.00
CA VAL A 184 17.41 -2.85 10.06
C VAL A 184 18.54 -1.89 9.71
N VAL A 185 18.27 -0.59 9.76
CA VAL A 185 19.26 0.44 9.45
C VAL A 185 19.66 1.14 10.74
N ASP A 186 20.96 1.34 10.92
CA ASP A 186 21.47 2.13 12.04
C ASP A 186 21.06 3.60 11.90
N ASN A 187 20.34 4.09 12.91
CA ASN A 187 19.88 5.47 13.00
C ASN A 187 20.72 6.30 13.98
N SER A 188 21.82 5.77 14.53
CA SER A 188 22.64 6.45 15.54
C SER A 188 23.10 7.84 15.10
N LYS A 189 23.43 8.02 13.82
CA LYS A 189 23.80 9.33 13.26
C LYS A 189 22.66 10.36 13.30
N LEU A 190 21.41 9.91 13.19
CA LEU A 190 20.22 10.76 13.22
C LEU A 190 19.86 11.21 14.65
N LEU A 191 20.46 10.62 15.68
CA LEU A 191 20.20 10.92 17.09
C LEU A 191 20.91 12.18 17.58
N THR A 192 21.76 12.81 16.75
CA THR A 192 22.51 14.02 17.11
C THR A 192 22.48 15.03 15.98
N GLY A 193 22.28 16.31 16.30
CA GLY A 193 22.25 17.39 15.34
C GLY A 193 20.96 17.46 14.53
N LYS A 194 21.01 18.21 13.42
CA LYS A 194 19.89 18.45 12.52
C LYS A 194 19.97 17.53 11.30
N HIS A 195 18.86 16.88 10.97
CA HIS A 195 18.75 15.99 9.81
C HIS A 195 17.41 16.18 9.11
N ILE A 196 17.40 15.98 7.80
CA ILE A 196 16.17 15.82 7.02
C ILE A 196 16.06 14.34 6.71
N LEU A 197 14.94 13.73 7.10
CA LEU A 197 14.65 12.33 6.84
C LEU A 197 13.47 12.21 5.89
N VAL A 198 13.66 11.53 4.77
CA VAL A 198 12.62 11.24 3.78
C VAL A 198 12.24 9.78 3.90
N ILE A 199 10.98 9.53 4.23
CA ILE A 199 10.41 8.18 4.24
C ILE A 199 9.88 7.85 2.85
N GLU A 200 10.37 6.77 2.25
CA GLU A 200 10.00 6.31 0.90
C GLU A 200 9.18 5.02 0.94
N SER A 201 8.63 4.64 -0.23
CA SER A 201 8.05 3.29 -0.42
C SER A 201 9.17 2.30 -0.74
N GLU A 202 9.00 1.06 -0.29
CA GLU A 202 9.88 -0.06 -0.67
C GLU A 202 9.85 -0.33 -2.18
N ASN A 203 8.72 -0.03 -2.82
CA ASN A 203 8.47 -0.33 -4.22
C ASN A 203 8.47 0.94 -5.07
N TYR A 204 7.28 1.40 -5.47
CA TYR A 204 7.12 2.53 -6.38
C TYR A 204 6.44 3.70 -5.67
N CYS A 205 7.06 4.88 -5.77
CA CYS A 205 6.51 6.12 -5.24
C CYS A 205 6.78 7.28 -6.22
N PRO A 206 5.80 7.67 -7.04
CA PRO A 206 6.01 8.70 -8.06
C PRO A 206 6.32 10.07 -7.45
N TYR A 207 5.74 10.36 -6.28
CA TYR A 207 6.03 11.60 -5.57
C TYR A 207 7.38 11.61 -4.87
N CYS A 208 7.94 10.44 -4.55
CA CYS A 208 9.30 10.33 -4.03
C CYS A 208 10.30 10.64 -5.15
N GLU A 209 10.10 10.07 -6.34
CA GLU A 209 10.89 10.39 -7.54
C GLU A 209 10.76 11.87 -7.92
N LYS A 210 9.53 12.40 -7.91
CA LYS A 210 9.28 13.82 -8.17
C LYS A 210 9.94 14.73 -7.14
N PHE A 211 9.85 14.40 -5.85
CA PHE A 211 10.54 15.15 -4.80
C PHE A 211 12.07 15.11 -4.97
N LYS A 212 12.62 13.95 -5.29
CA LYS A 212 14.06 13.82 -5.61
C LYS A 212 14.46 14.72 -6.78
N LYS A 213 13.66 14.73 -7.84
CA LYS A 213 13.91 15.56 -9.03
C LYS A 213 13.77 17.06 -8.76
N ASP A 214 12.65 17.47 -8.15
CA ASP A 214 12.26 18.87 -8.06
C ASP A 214 12.89 19.58 -6.84
N VAL A 215 13.42 18.83 -5.87
CA VAL A 215 13.96 19.38 -4.60
C VAL A 215 15.37 18.88 -4.33
N VAL A 216 15.59 17.56 -4.30
CA VAL A 216 16.87 17.00 -3.82
C VAL A 216 18.00 17.16 -4.84
N ALA A 217 17.70 17.09 -6.13
CA ALA A 217 18.69 17.21 -7.20
C ALA A 217 19.49 18.53 -7.12
N ASP A 218 18.81 19.62 -6.71
CA ASP A 218 19.40 20.96 -6.59
C ASP A 218 19.71 21.34 -5.12
N TYR A 219 19.63 20.39 -4.19
CA TYR A 219 19.81 20.66 -2.78
C TYR A 219 21.27 20.97 -2.42
N SER A 220 21.50 22.14 -1.82
CA SER A 220 22.82 22.62 -1.39
C SER A 220 22.87 23.05 0.09
N GLY A 221 21.84 22.71 0.87
CA GLY A 221 21.78 23.05 2.30
C GLY A 221 22.76 22.24 3.16
N LYS A 222 23.06 22.75 4.37
CA LYS A 222 24.02 22.12 5.29
C LYS A 222 23.45 20.90 6.00
N THR A 223 22.13 20.85 6.14
CA THR A 223 21.44 19.78 6.84
C THR A 223 21.41 18.52 5.95
N PRO A 224 21.98 17.37 6.35
CA PRO A 224 22.01 16.18 5.51
C PRO A 224 20.60 15.60 5.30
N ILE A 225 20.35 15.12 4.07
CA ILE A 225 19.14 14.37 3.71
C ILE A 225 19.45 12.87 3.78
N SER A 226 18.64 12.12 4.53
CA SER A 226 18.70 10.66 4.64
C SER A 226 17.38 10.03 4.21
N TYR A 227 17.43 8.79 3.73
CA TYR A 227 16.25 8.04 3.28
C TYR A 227 16.04 6.80 4.15
N ARG A 228 14.78 6.52 4.47
CA ARG A 228 14.37 5.31 5.22
C ARG A 228 13.05 4.77 4.68
N LEU A 229 12.80 3.51 4.90
CA LEU A 229 11.45 2.94 4.83
C LEU A 229 10.73 3.15 6.16
N ALA A 230 9.39 3.18 6.16
CA ALA A 230 8.61 3.37 7.38
C ALA A 230 8.98 2.36 8.51
N PRO A 231 9.32 1.09 8.22
CA PRO A 231 9.78 0.14 9.24
C PRO A 231 11.20 0.39 9.77
N GLN A 232 11.99 1.29 9.18
CA GLN A 232 13.41 1.52 9.52
C GLN A 232 13.63 2.71 10.48
N LEU A 233 12.62 3.05 11.28
CA LEU A 233 12.61 4.25 12.13
C LEU A 233 12.94 3.95 13.59
N GLN A 234 13.59 2.82 13.87
CA GLN A 234 13.97 2.41 15.22
C GLN A 234 14.74 3.53 15.93
N ASN A 235 14.41 3.73 17.22
CA ASN A 235 15.00 4.72 18.12
C ASN A 235 14.71 6.20 17.81
N LEU A 236 14.00 6.51 16.72
CA LEU A 236 13.57 7.87 16.40
C LEU A 236 12.23 8.20 17.08
N LYS A 237 12.05 9.44 17.51
CA LYS A 237 10.78 9.94 18.08
C LYS A 237 9.98 10.68 17.01
N ILE A 238 9.20 9.92 16.26
CA ILE A 238 8.37 10.40 15.15
C ILE A 238 6.91 10.51 15.60
N LYS A 239 6.27 11.65 15.32
CA LYS A 239 4.85 11.94 15.64
C LYS A 239 3.99 11.93 14.38
N THR A 240 4.57 12.29 13.23
CA THR A 240 3.88 12.29 11.95
C THR A 240 3.64 10.84 11.51
N PRO A 241 2.41 10.48 11.13
CA PRO A 241 2.12 9.14 10.64
C PRO A 241 2.95 8.80 9.39
N THR A 242 3.48 7.58 9.30
CA THR A 242 4.48 7.19 8.30
C THR A 242 3.93 6.30 7.18
N TRP A 243 2.61 6.11 7.14
CA TRP A 243 1.91 5.28 6.14
C TRP A 243 1.73 5.97 4.78
N ALA A 244 2.19 7.21 4.62
CA ALA A 244 2.14 7.95 3.35
C ALA A 244 3.56 8.23 2.86
N THR A 245 3.78 8.11 1.56
CA THR A 245 5.10 8.34 0.95
C THR A 245 4.99 9.36 -0.20
N PRO A 246 5.96 10.29 -0.33
CA PRO A 246 7.03 10.55 0.62
C PRO A 246 6.48 11.14 1.93
N THR A 247 7.12 10.86 3.05
CA THR A 247 6.94 11.66 4.28
C THR A 247 8.26 12.35 4.60
N ILE A 248 8.25 13.67 4.62
CA ILE A 248 9.44 14.50 4.83
C ILE A 248 9.44 14.96 6.29
N LEU A 249 10.48 14.60 7.02
CA LEU A 249 10.66 14.88 8.44
C LEU A 249 11.92 15.72 8.67
N PHE A 250 11.82 16.74 9.51
CA PHE A 250 12.94 17.52 9.99
C PHE A 250 13.20 17.13 11.45
N LEU A 251 14.38 16.56 11.70
CA LEU A 251 14.75 15.93 12.97
C LEU A 251 15.85 16.72 13.67
N LYS A 252 15.67 16.99 14.96
CA LYS A 252 16.71 17.52 15.85
C LYS A 252 16.95 16.50 16.97
N ASP A 253 18.18 16.00 17.06
CA ASP A 253 18.61 15.01 18.06
C ASP A 253 17.67 13.79 18.14
N GLY A 254 17.35 13.22 16.97
CA GLY A 254 16.48 12.05 16.83
C GLY A 254 14.99 12.30 17.05
N LYS A 255 14.56 13.56 17.23
CA LYS A 255 13.16 13.93 17.47
C LYS A 255 12.59 14.75 16.32
N GLU A 256 11.37 14.42 15.92
CA GLU A 256 10.67 15.19 14.90
C GLU A 256 10.28 16.59 15.38
N VAL A 257 10.81 17.60 14.71
CA VAL A 257 10.43 19.01 14.88
C VAL A 257 9.25 19.32 13.96
N TYR A 258 9.39 18.99 12.67
CA TYR A 258 8.36 19.17 11.65
C TYR A 258 8.22 17.90 10.79
N GLY A 259 7.00 17.62 10.34
CA GLY A 259 6.72 16.52 9.42
C GLY A 259 5.61 16.89 8.45
N LYS A 260 5.74 16.40 7.21
CA LYS A 260 4.72 16.52 6.17
C LYS A 260 4.60 15.22 5.42
N GLN A 261 3.37 14.71 5.33
CA GLN A 261 3.01 13.60 4.47
C GLN A 261 2.73 14.08 3.04
N GLY A 262 3.10 13.27 2.07
CA GLY A 262 2.92 13.53 0.65
C GLY A 262 3.93 14.52 0.08
N TYR A 263 3.74 14.86 -1.20
CA TYR A 263 4.65 15.74 -1.93
C TYR A 263 4.84 17.10 -1.24
N MET A 264 6.11 17.52 -1.13
CA MET A 264 6.51 18.84 -0.68
C MET A 264 7.14 19.58 -1.86
N SER A 265 6.56 20.71 -2.27
CA SER A 265 7.16 21.56 -3.31
C SER A 265 8.48 22.16 -2.83
N ALA A 266 9.36 22.51 -3.76
CA ALA A 266 10.62 23.19 -3.46
C ALA A 266 10.40 24.46 -2.62
N GLU A 267 9.45 25.31 -2.99
CA GLU A 267 9.11 26.53 -2.26
C GLU A 267 8.78 26.24 -0.78
N LEU A 268 7.90 25.27 -0.53
CA LEU A 268 7.53 24.90 0.83
C LEU A 268 8.71 24.27 1.57
N PHE A 269 9.48 23.41 0.91
CA PHE A 269 10.64 22.75 1.49
C PHE A 269 11.68 23.76 1.98
N TYR A 270 12.11 24.70 1.13
CA TYR A 270 13.11 25.69 1.49
C TYR A 270 12.61 26.65 2.58
N LYS A 271 11.33 27.03 2.55
CA LYS A 271 10.72 27.83 3.62
C LYS A 271 10.71 27.12 4.97
N VAL A 272 10.52 25.81 5.00
CA VAL A 272 10.58 25.01 6.23
C VAL A 272 12.04 24.82 6.67
N LEU A 273 12.95 24.56 5.72
CA LEU A 273 14.37 24.39 5.97
C LEU A 273 14.99 25.62 6.65
N GLU A 274 14.73 26.82 6.12
CA GLU A 274 15.24 28.07 6.66
C GLU A 274 14.89 28.21 8.16
N LYS A 275 13.60 28.08 8.48
CA LYS A 275 13.12 28.12 9.86
C LYS A 275 13.71 27.01 10.74
N PHE A 276 13.91 25.84 10.15
CA PHE A 276 14.47 24.71 10.87
C PHE A 276 15.95 24.96 11.20
N GLU A 277 16.72 25.54 10.29
CA GLU A 277 18.13 25.88 10.48
C GLU A 277 18.34 26.99 11.53
N GLU A 278 17.37 27.87 11.73
CA GLU A 278 17.37 28.89 12.80
C GLU A 278 17.04 28.35 14.20
N SER A 279 16.45 27.15 14.32
CA SER A 279 15.91 26.59 15.59
C SER A 279 16.83 25.73 16.44
#